data_AF-A0A558V7S7-F1
#
_entry.id   AF-A0A558V7S7-F1
#
_cell.length_a   1.000
_cell.length_b   1.000
_cell.length_c   1.000
_cell.angle_alpha   90.00
_cell.angle_beta   90.00
_cell.angle_gamma   90.00
#
_symmetry.space_group_name_H-M   'P 1'
#
loop_
_entity.id
_entity.type
_entity.pdbx_description
1 polymer ?
#
loop_
_entity_poly.entity_id
_entity_poly.type
_entity_poly.pdbx_seq_one_letter_code
_entity_poly.pdbx_strand_id
1 'polypeptide(L)'
;MYITAKEAVKKWGISDRRVRILCSEGKIYGAYQEGRTWKIPCDAVKPTDGRYKTKESLILVLKDKLETLKKRRPLTEGEVERLNEEFLVEYTYNSNAIEGNTLTLRETDMVLRGLTIDRKSLKEHLEVIGHKDAFDYARQLVRENAPISEKIIKDIHYLVLADKKEDRGVYRRVLVRIMGAAHEPVQPYLIVPKMEELLERYENSKEDIVTKLARFHIEFESIHPFIDENGRTGRLLLNLELMKAGYPPIDIKFTDRLKYYE
;
A
#
# COMPACT_ATOMS: atom_id res chain seq x y z
N MET A 1 -5.24 -13.23 39.78
CA MET A 1 -6.53 -13.95 39.75
C MET A 1 -6.90 -14.15 38.29
N TYR A 2 -7.46 -15.31 37.90
CA TYR A 2 -7.73 -15.63 36.50
C TYR A 2 -9.23 -15.85 36.27
N ILE A 3 -9.71 -15.42 35.11
CA ILE A 3 -11.06 -15.65 34.61
C ILE A 3 -11.03 -16.64 33.46
N THR A 4 -12.15 -17.32 33.24
CA THR A 4 -12.36 -18.24 32.11
C THR A 4 -12.66 -17.48 30.82
N ALA A 5 -12.51 -18.14 29.67
CA ALA A 5 -12.95 -17.60 28.38
C ALA A 5 -14.42 -17.15 28.40
N LYS A 6 -15.31 -17.89 29.06
CA LYS A 6 -16.74 -17.55 29.19
C LYS A 6 -16.98 -16.27 30.01
N GLU A 7 -16.16 -16.02 31.02
CA GLU A 7 -16.23 -14.79 31.81
C GLU A 7 -15.64 -13.61 31.04
N ALA A 8 -14.56 -13.83 30.29
CA ALA A 8 -14.00 -12.84 29.37
C ALA A 8 -14.99 -12.46 28.26
N VAL A 9 -15.79 -13.42 27.75
CA VAL A 9 -16.91 -13.16 26.82
C VAL A 9 -17.89 -12.15 27.41
N LYS A 10 -18.31 -12.34 28.66
CA LYS A 10 -19.21 -11.41 29.37
C LYS A 10 -18.54 -10.05 29.60
N LYS A 11 -17.26 -10.05 30.01
CA LYS A 11 -16.48 -8.84 30.28
C LYS A 11 -16.26 -7.97 29.03
N TRP A 12 -16.07 -8.59 27.86
CA TRP A 12 -15.64 -7.90 26.65
C TRP A 12 -16.71 -7.81 25.54
N GLY A 13 -17.85 -8.49 25.71
CA GLY A 13 -18.95 -8.51 24.75
C GLY A 13 -18.56 -9.07 23.38
N ILE A 14 -17.74 -10.12 23.33
CA ILE A 14 -17.31 -10.79 22.09
C ILE A 14 -17.57 -12.30 22.17
N SER A 15 -17.63 -12.97 21.02
CA SER A 15 -17.91 -14.42 20.99
C SER A 15 -16.79 -15.25 21.63
N ASP A 16 -17.15 -16.41 22.19
CA ASP A 16 -16.22 -17.36 22.80
C ASP A 16 -15.10 -17.76 21.82
N ARG A 17 -15.45 -17.98 20.54
CA ARG A 17 -14.49 -18.23 19.47
C ARG A 17 -13.46 -17.10 19.33
N ARG A 18 -13.90 -15.83 19.39
CA ARG A 18 -12.98 -14.68 19.27
C ARG A 18 -12.05 -14.56 20.48
N VAL A 19 -12.55 -14.81 21.69
CA VAL A 19 -11.70 -14.84 22.90
C VAL A 19 -10.61 -15.89 22.78
N ARG A 20 -10.96 -17.12 22.34
CA ARG A 20 -9.99 -18.20 22.14
C ARG A 20 -8.94 -17.87 21.09
N ILE A 21 -9.34 -17.27 19.97
CA ILE A 21 -8.43 -16.81 18.91
C ILE A 21 -7.44 -15.77 19.48
N LEU A 22 -7.93 -14.78 20.23
CA LEU A 22 -7.06 -13.76 20.83
C LEU A 22 -6.06 -14.36 21.83
N CYS A 23 -6.46 -15.41 22.55
CA CYS A 23 -5.56 -16.13 23.45
C CYS A 23 -4.51 -16.95 22.67
N SER A 24 -4.93 -17.68 21.63
CA SER A 24 -4.01 -18.49 20.81
C SER A 24 -3.04 -17.65 19.99
N GLU A 25 -3.45 -16.46 19.57
CA GLU A 25 -2.60 -15.48 18.86
C GLU A 25 -1.67 -14.70 19.82
N GLY A 26 -1.71 -14.99 21.13
CA GLY A 26 -0.86 -14.30 22.12
C GLY A 26 -1.22 -12.83 22.37
N LYS A 27 -2.39 -12.36 21.89
CA LYS A 27 -2.83 -10.96 22.00
C LYS A 27 -3.31 -10.58 23.40
N ILE A 28 -3.51 -11.56 24.28
CA ILE A 28 -3.90 -11.35 25.68
C ILE A 28 -2.69 -11.72 26.55
N TYR A 29 -1.96 -10.71 27.01
CA TYR A 29 -0.77 -10.92 27.82
C TYR A 29 -1.10 -11.67 29.12
N GLY A 30 -0.32 -12.70 29.44
CA GLY A 30 -0.52 -13.54 30.62
C GLY A 30 -1.66 -14.56 30.50
N ALA A 31 -2.33 -14.67 29.35
CA ALA A 31 -3.26 -15.77 29.12
C ALA A 31 -2.51 -17.07 28.83
N TYR A 32 -2.93 -18.16 29.46
CA TYR A 32 -2.38 -19.49 29.22
C TYR A 32 -3.48 -20.55 29.21
N GLN A 33 -3.17 -21.70 28.62
CA GLN A 33 -4.12 -22.80 28.52
C GLN A 33 -3.85 -23.82 29.62
N GLU A 34 -4.88 -24.13 30.41
CA GLU A 34 -4.87 -25.19 31.42
C GLU A 34 -5.90 -26.25 31.02
N GLY A 35 -5.41 -27.38 30.49
CA GLY A 35 -6.25 -28.42 29.89
C GLY A 35 -7.04 -27.90 28.68
N ARG A 36 -8.37 -27.94 28.75
CA ARG A 36 -9.29 -27.44 27.70
C ARG A 36 -9.75 -25.99 27.92
N THR A 37 -9.28 -25.34 28.97
CA THR A 37 -9.78 -24.03 29.40
C THR A 37 -8.67 -22.99 29.31
N TRP A 38 -9.02 -21.82 28.77
CA TRP A 38 -8.14 -20.66 28.81
C TRP A 38 -8.26 -19.95 30.16
N LYS A 39 -7.12 -19.68 30.78
CA LYS A 39 -6.96 -18.83 31.95
C LYS A 39 -6.51 -17.46 31.47
N ILE A 40 -7.34 -16.46 31.69
CA ILE A 40 -7.09 -15.07 31.27
C ILE A 40 -6.93 -14.23 32.54
N PRO A 41 -5.89 -13.39 32.68
CA PRO A 41 -5.76 -12.52 33.85
C PRO A 41 -7.02 -11.67 34.07
N CYS A 42 -7.49 -11.54 35.31
CA CYS A 42 -8.72 -10.81 35.61
C CYS A 42 -8.64 -9.32 35.24
N ASP A 43 -7.43 -8.75 35.27
CA ASP A 43 -7.07 -7.38 34.89
C ASP A 43 -6.79 -7.21 33.40
N ALA A 44 -6.76 -8.30 32.62
CA ALA A 44 -6.54 -8.24 31.19
C ALA A 44 -7.55 -7.29 30.51
N VAL A 45 -7.00 -6.33 29.74
CA VAL A 45 -7.75 -5.41 28.90
C VAL A 45 -8.08 -6.10 27.59
N LYS A 46 -9.27 -5.83 27.04
CA LYS A 46 -9.66 -6.34 25.73
C LYS A 46 -8.64 -5.85 24.68
N PRO A 47 -7.98 -6.75 23.93
CA PRO A 47 -7.08 -6.34 22.86
C PRO A 47 -7.82 -5.46 21.84
N THR A 48 -7.16 -4.44 21.33
CA THR A 48 -7.71 -3.55 20.30
C THR A 48 -8.13 -4.36 19.08
N ASP A 49 -9.42 -4.32 18.74
CA ASP A 49 -9.95 -4.95 17.53
C ASP A 49 -9.48 -4.11 16.31
N GLY A 50 -8.57 -4.63 15.50
CA GLY A 50 -8.03 -3.96 14.31
C GLY A 50 -9.06 -3.75 13.19
N ARG A 51 -10.29 -4.25 13.35
CA ARG A 51 -11.41 -3.94 12.46
C ARG A 51 -11.88 -2.52 12.77
N TYR A 52 -11.64 -1.59 11.86
CA TYR A 52 -12.16 -0.23 11.92
C TYR A 52 -13.67 -0.24 12.24
N LYS A 53 -14.02 0.03 13.50
CA LYS A 53 -15.40 0.31 13.93
C LYS A 53 -15.61 1.81 13.93
N THR A 54 -15.49 2.47 12.79
CA THR A 54 -16.17 3.75 12.62
C THR A 54 -17.62 3.43 12.31
N LYS A 55 -18.57 3.94 13.11
CA LYS A 55 -20.01 3.84 12.82
C LYS A 55 -20.38 4.52 11.50
N GLU A 56 -19.50 5.39 11.00
CA GLU A 56 -19.60 6.09 9.73
C GLU A 56 -18.73 5.42 8.67
N SER A 57 -19.27 5.32 7.45
CA SER A 57 -18.52 4.89 6.27
C SER A 57 -17.32 5.82 6.06
N LEU A 58 -16.10 5.27 6.03
CA LEU A 58 -14.88 6.04 5.76
C LEU A 58 -14.97 6.83 4.45
N ILE A 59 -15.73 6.33 3.48
CA ILE A 59 -16.00 7.02 2.22
C ILE A 59 -16.70 8.36 2.44
N LEU A 60 -17.65 8.44 3.37
CA LEU A 60 -18.34 9.70 3.68
C LEU A 60 -17.38 10.71 4.31
N VAL A 61 -16.52 10.24 5.23
CA VAL A 61 -15.49 11.07 5.87
C VAL A 61 -14.50 11.60 4.83
N LEU A 62 -14.06 10.76 3.90
CA LEU A 62 -13.13 11.15 2.83
C LEU A 62 -13.77 12.17 1.87
N LYS A 63 -15.06 12.00 1.54
CA LYS A 63 -15.81 12.97 0.73
C LYS A 63 -15.93 14.33 1.40
N ASP A 64 -16.29 14.37 2.68
CA ASP A 64 -16.39 15.62 3.43
C ASP A 64 -15.04 16.35 3.51
N LYS A 65 -13.95 15.60 3.77
CA LYS A 65 -12.59 16.15 3.75
C LYS A 65 -12.19 16.68 2.38
N LEU A 66 -12.54 15.97 1.31
CA LEU A 66 -12.27 16.43 -0.06
C LEU A 66 -13.03 17.71 -0.39
N GLU A 67 -14.30 17.82 -0.01
CA GLU A 67 -15.10 19.04 -0.21
C GLU A 67 -14.53 20.23 0.59
N THR A 68 -14.07 19.97 1.82
CA THR A 68 -13.37 20.98 2.62
C THR A 68 -12.07 21.44 1.95
N LEU A 69 -11.30 20.51 1.38
CA LEU A 69 -10.07 20.82 0.64
C LEU A 69 -10.37 21.64 -0.63
N LYS A 70 -11.42 21.30 -1.38
CA LYS A 70 -11.83 22.02 -2.59
C LYS A 70 -12.13 23.50 -2.29
N LYS A 71 -12.77 23.80 -1.16
CA LYS A 71 -13.05 25.19 -0.72
C LYS A 71 -11.79 26.02 -0.41
N ARG A 72 -10.64 25.36 -0.20
CA ARG A 72 -9.36 26.00 0.08
C ARG A 72 -8.44 26.09 -1.15
N ARG A 73 -8.87 25.58 -2.30
CA ARG A 73 -8.14 25.66 -3.57
C ARG A 73 -8.54 26.93 -4.34
N PRO A 74 -7.65 27.47 -5.21
CA PRO A 74 -6.29 27.01 -5.46
C PRO A 74 -5.33 27.40 -4.32
N LEU A 75 -4.33 26.55 -4.07
CA LEU A 75 -3.17 26.91 -3.28
C LEU A 75 -2.22 27.74 -4.15
N THR A 76 -1.36 28.54 -3.52
CA THR A 76 -0.30 29.25 -4.25
C THR A 76 0.72 28.27 -4.85
N GLU A 77 1.41 28.68 -5.90
CA GLU A 77 2.41 27.84 -6.58
C GLU A 77 3.50 27.35 -5.61
N GLY A 78 4.03 28.24 -4.75
CA GLY A 78 5.04 27.87 -3.75
C GLY A 78 4.52 26.99 -2.61
N GLU A 79 3.22 27.05 -2.27
CA GLU A 79 2.62 26.08 -1.34
C GLU A 79 2.53 24.69 -1.98
N VAL A 80 2.10 24.63 -3.25
CA VAL A 80 2.00 23.38 -3.99
C VAL A 80 3.38 22.75 -4.21
N GLU A 81 4.39 23.54 -4.55
CA GLU A 81 5.76 23.07 -4.75
C GLU A 81 6.32 22.46 -3.47
N ARG A 82 6.29 23.20 -2.35
CA ARG A 82 6.75 22.72 -1.04
C ARG A 82 6.04 21.45 -0.58
N LEU A 83 4.71 21.38 -0.71
CA LEU A 83 3.95 20.18 -0.34
C LEU A 83 4.33 18.98 -1.22
N ASN A 84 4.58 19.21 -2.51
CA ASN A 84 5.00 18.15 -3.42
C ASN A 84 6.42 17.67 -3.12
N GLU A 85 7.35 18.57 -2.82
CA GLU A 85 8.72 18.20 -2.44
C GLU A 85 8.74 17.36 -1.16
N GLU A 86 8.05 17.82 -0.11
CA GLU A 86 7.94 17.11 1.16
C GLU A 86 7.31 15.73 0.97
N PHE A 87 6.18 15.67 0.24
CA PHE A 87 5.50 14.41 -0.06
C PHE A 87 6.38 13.45 -0.88
N LEU A 88 7.06 13.95 -1.92
CA LEU A 88 7.88 13.13 -2.82
C LEU A 88 9.02 12.43 -2.06
N VAL A 89 9.68 13.14 -1.15
CA VAL A 89 10.77 12.58 -0.34
C VAL A 89 10.24 11.47 0.56
N GLU A 90 9.16 11.73 1.31
CA GLU A 90 8.56 10.72 2.20
C GLU A 90 8.02 9.52 1.44
N TYR A 91 7.29 9.77 0.35
CA TYR A 91 6.69 8.72 -0.47
C TYR A 91 7.74 7.84 -1.13
N THR A 92 8.82 8.44 -1.65
CA THR A 92 9.94 7.69 -2.24
C THR A 92 10.66 6.85 -1.20
N TYR A 93 10.89 7.39 0.00
CA TYR A 93 11.47 6.63 1.10
C TYR A 93 10.56 5.45 1.51
N ASN A 94 9.29 5.71 1.84
CA ASN A 94 8.40 4.68 2.36
C ASN A 94 8.13 3.58 1.33
N SER A 95 7.87 3.95 0.07
CA SER A 95 7.59 3.00 -1.00
C SER A 95 8.79 2.08 -1.29
N ASN A 96 10.02 2.59 -1.26
CA ASN A 96 11.23 1.77 -1.43
C ASN A 96 11.56 0.95 -0.18
N ALA A 97 11.40 1.52 1.02
CA ALA A 97 11.67 0.83 2.28
C ALA A 97 10.73 -0.37 2.51
N ILE A 98 9.47 -0.29 2.05
CA ILE A 98 8.53 -1.42 2.07
C ILE A 98 9.12 -2.63 1.35
N GLU A 99 9.75 -2.42 0.19
CA GLU A 99 10.38 -3.44 -0.64
C GLU A 99 11.81 -3.81 -0.20
N GLY A 100 12.32 -3.22 0.88
CA GLY A 100 13.59 -3.59 1.51
C GLY A 100 14.79 -2.71 1.17
N ASN A 101 14.59 -1.58 0.48
CA ASN A 101 15.65 -0.57 0.34
C ASN A 101 16.06 -0.04 1.72
N THR A 102 17.36 0.08 1.98
CA THR A 102 17.88 0.37 3.32
C THR A 102 18.25 1.83 3.54
N LEU A 103 18.06 2.71 2.56
CA LEU A 103 18.30 4.14 2.70
C LEU A 103 17.34 4.72 3.75
N THR A 104 17.89 5.49 4.69
CA THR A 104 17.10 6.29 5.63
C THR A 104 16.40 7.45 4.91
N LEU A 105 15.37 8.04 5.51
CA LEU A 105 14.67 9.21 4.93
C LEU A 105 15.64 10.34 4.55
N ARG A 106 16.63 10.61 5.39
CA ARG A 106 17.65 11.64 5.14
C ARG A 106 18.59 11.26 4.00
N GLU A 107 19.01 10.01 3.93
CA GLU A 107 19.83 9.50 2.83
C GLU A 107 19.04 9.55 1.50
N THR A 108 17.75 9.20 1.52
CA THR A 108 16.85 9.35 0.37
C THR A 108 16.77 10.79 -0.12
N ASP A 109 16.56 11.78 0.76
CA ASP A 109 16.57 13.21 0.38
C ASP A 109 17.92 13.61 -0.25
N MET A 110 19.03 13.16 0.32
CA MET A 110 20.36 13.40 -0.25
C MET A 110 20.52 12.80 -1.66
N VAL A 111 20.03 11.58 -1.89
CA VAL A 111 20.04 10.94 -3.22
C VAL A 111 19.17 11.71 -4.21
N LEU A 112 17.98 12.16 -3.81
CA LEU A 112 17.09 12.95 -4.64
C LEU A 112 17.71 14.31 -5.04
N ARG A 113 18.65 14.82 -4.24
CA ARG A 113 19.47 16.02 -4.54
C ARG A 113 20.73 15.72 -5.37
N GLY A 114 20.93 14.47 -5.79
CA GLY A 114 22.05 14.05 -6.63
C GLY A 114 23.31 13.63 -5.89
N LEU A 115 23.24 13.41 -4.57
CA LEU A 115 24.37 12.90 -3.78
C LEU A 115 24.39 11.36 -3.76
N THR A 116 25.57 10.78 -3.61
CA THR A 116 25.74 9.35 -3.34
C THR A 116 26.00 9.10 -1.86
N ILE A 117 25.55 7.96 -1.37
CA ILE A 117 25.65 7.54 0.03
C ILE A 117 26.68 6.42 0.14
N ASP A 118 27.68 6.62 0.99
CA ASP A 118 28.72 5.62 1.26
C ASP A 118 28.08 4.29 1.74
N ARG A 119 28.66 3.16 1.30
CA ARG A 119 28.24 1.80 1.66
C ARG A 119 26.81 1.40 1.26
N LYS A 120 26.11 2.21 0.47
CA LYS A 120 24.81 1.86 -0.12
C LYS A 120 25.00 1.41 -1.56
N SER A 121 24.23 0.43 -1.99
CA SER A 121 24.41 -0.14 -3.33
C SER A 121 23.96 0.85 -4.41
N LEU A 122 24.53 0.76 -5.61
CA LEU A 122 24.05 1.55 -6.76
C LEU A 122 22.58 1.23 -7.06
N LYS A 123 22.16 -0.03 -6.86
CA LYS A 123 20.76 -0.44 -7.01
C LYS A 123 19.83 0.40 -6.14
N GLU A 124 20.12 0.53 -4.85
CA GLU A 124 19.27 1.30 -3.93
C GLU A 124 19.15 2.78 -4.33
N HIS A 125 20.21 3.37 -4.88
CA HIS A 125 20.17 4.74 -5.40
C HIS A 125 19.31 4.83 -6.66
N LEU A 126 19.48 3.88 -7.58
CA LEU A 126 18.69 3.81 -8.82
C LEU A 126 17.20 3.59 -8.53
N GLU A 127 16.85 2.79 -7.51
CA GLU A 127 15.47 2.59 -7.06
C GLU A 127 14.83 3.91 -6.56
N VAL A 128 15.59 4.74 -5.83
CA VAL A 128 15.13 6.07 -5.40
C VAL A 128 14.92 7.01 -6.59
N ILE A 129 15.87 7.06 -7.52
CA ILE A 129 15.79 7.92 -8.70
C ILE A 129 14.65 7.47 -9.62
N GLY A 130 14.55 6.16 -9.89
CA GLY A 130 13.50 5.60 -10.74
C GLY A 130 12.10 5.82 -10.19
N HIS A 131 11.93 5.71 -8.86
CA HIS A 131 10.66 6.02 -8.21
C HIS A 131 10.30 7.50 -8.32
N LYS A 132 11.28 8.41 -8.16
CA LYS A 132 11.09 9.85 -8.37
C LYS A 132 10.62 10.16 -9.80
N ASP A 133 11.34 9.62 -10.79
CA ASP A 133 11.04 9.84 -12.21
C ASP A 133 9.66 9.29 -12.57
N ALA A 134 9.29 8.13 -12.02
CA ALA A 134 7.96 7.55 -12.20
C ALA A 134 6.85 8.39 -11.57
N PHE A 135 7.09 9.00 -10.41
CA PHE A 135 6.13 9.91 -9.78
C PHE A 135 5.96 11.21 -10.59
N ASP A 136 7.06 11.78 -11.09
CA ASP A 136 7.01 12.96 -11.97
C ASP A 136 6.26 12.66 -13.27
N TYR A 137 6.48 11.48 -13.87
CA TYR A 137 5.71 11.01 -15.01
C TYR A 137 4.22 10.85 -14.67
N ALA A 138 3.89 10.27 -13.52
CA ALA A 138 2.50 10.19 -13.06
C ALA A 138 1.85 11.57 -12.93
N ARG A 139 2.56 12.56 -12.39
CA ARG A 139 2.07 13.96 -12.31
C ARG A 139 1.84 14.58 -13.68
N GLN A 140 2.69 14.27 -14.67
CA GLN A 140 2.46 14.69 -16.04
C GLN A 140 1.17 14.08 -16.60
N LEU A 141 0.96 12.76 -16.44
CA LEU A 141 -0.25 12.07 -16.88
C LEU A 141 -1.53 12.62 -16.21
N VAL A 142 -1.44 13.05 -14.95
CA VAL A 142 -2.55 13.76 -14.26
C VAL A 142 -2.90 15.06 -14.96
N ARG A 143 -1.90 15.88 -15.33
CA ARG A 143 -2.11 17.16 -16.03
C ARG A 143 -2.74 16.97 -17.42
N GLU A 144 -2.33 15.91 -18.11
CA GLU A 144 -2.86 15.52 -19.42
C GLU A 144 -4.22 14.79 -19.32
N ASN A 145 -4.65 14.44 -18.11
CA ASN A 145 -5.79 13.57 -17.82
C ASN A 145 -5.78 12.28 -18.67
N ALA A 146 -4.59 11.70 -18.87
CA ALA A 146 -4.39 10.54 -19.73
C ALA A 146 -5.12 9.30 -19.14
N PRO A 147 -5.97 8.60 -19.91
CA PRO A 147 -6.62 7.37 -19.45
C PRO A 147 -5.58 6.30 -19.09
N ILE A 148 -5.79 5.59 -17.96
CA ILE A 148 -4.93 4.47 -17.59
C ILE A 148 -4.99 3.41 -18.69
N SER A 149 -3.83 2.87 -19.05
CA SER A 149 -3.71 1.88 -20.10
C SER A 149 -2.57 0.92 -19.77
N GLU A 150 -2.56 -0.23 -20.44
CA GLU A 150 -1.46 -1.19 -20.32
C GLU A 150 -0.10 -0.53 -20.62
N LYS A 151 -0.06 0.37 -21.60
CA LYS A 151 1.15 1.15 -21.94
C LYS A 151 1.61 1.99 -20.76
N ILE A 152 0.71 2.76 -20.12
CA ILE A 152 1.07 3.58 -18.95
C ILE A 152 1.59 2.72 -17.79
N ILE A 153 0.97 1.56 -17.55
CA ILE A 153 1.42 0.62 -16.52
C ILE A 153 2.86 0.16 -16.80
N LYS A 154 3.14 -0.19 -18.06
CA LYS A 154 4.49 -0.60 -18.50
C LYS A 154 5.49 0.55 -18.47
N ASP A 155 5.09 1.76 -18.84
CA ASP A 155 5.94 2.96 -18.80
C ASP A 155 6.32 3.32 -17.35
N ILE A 156 5.36 3.26 -16.41
CA ILE A 156 5.64 3.48 -14.99
C ILE A 156 6.60 2.40 -14.48
N HIS A 157 6.32 1.12 -14.75
CA HIS A 157 7.23 0.03 -14.37
C HIS A 157 8.62 0.18 -14.99
N TYR A 158 8.71 0.69 -16.23
CA TYR A 158 9.99 0.94 -16.90
C TYR A 158 10.85 1.96 -16.15
N LEU A 159 10.24 3.00 -15.59
CA LEU A 159 10.93 4.02 -14.79
C LEU A 159 11.32 3.48 -13.41
N VAL A 160 10.43 2.71 -12.77
CA VAL A 160 10.67 2.14 -11.44
C VAL A 160 11.81 1.12 -11.45
N LEU A 161 11.85 0.20 -12.42
CA LEU A 161 12.87 -0.85 -12.51
C LEU A 161 14.19 -0.33 -13.09
N ALA A 162 14.87 0.57 -12.37
CA ALA A 162 16.01 1.30 -12.88
C ALA A 162 17.30 0.46 -13.04
N ASP A 163 17.44 -0.69 -12.39
CA ASP A 163 18.69 -1.48 -12.40
C ASP A 163 18.70 -2.66 -13.40
N LYS A 164 17.54 -3.11 -13.90
CA LYS A 164 17.43 -4.26 -14.83
C LYS A 164 16.80 -3.88 -16.18
N LYS A 165 17.61 -3.36 -17.10
CA LYS A 165 17.13 -2.80 -18.38
C LYS A 165 16.24 -3.75 -19.20
N GLU A 166 16.58 -5.03 -19.28
CA GLU A 166 15.88 -6.02 -20.13
C GLU A 166 14.45 -6.34 -19.64
N ASP A 167 14.19 -6.13 -18.35
CA ASP A 167 12.91 -6.48 -17.72
C ASP A 167 11.97 -5.25 -17.58
N ARG A 168 12.45 -4.05 -17.91
CA ARG A 168 11.71 -2.80 -17.76
C ARG A 168 10.46 -2.77 -18.62
N GLY A 169 9.30 -2.56 -18.01
CA GLY A 169 8.01 -2.53 -18.71
C GLY A 169 7.61 -3.84 -19.39
N VAL A 170 8.28 -4.96 -19.09
CA VAL A 170 8.02 -6.26 -19.72
C VAL A 170 7.35 -7.20 -18.72
N TYR A 171 6.21 -7.77 -19.10
CA TYR A 171 5.57 -8.81 -18.29
C TYR A 171 6.44 -10.04 -18.16
N ARG A 172 6.46 -10.62 -16.96
CA ARG A 172 7.25 -11.82 -16.69
C ARG A 172 6.78 -13.00 -17.54
N ARG A 173 7.74 -13.81 -17.97
CA ARG A 173 7.51 -15.05 -18.73
C ARG A 173 7.70 -16.31 -17.88
N VAL A 174 8.02 -16.12 -16.60
CA VAL A 174 8.33 -17.17 -15.65
C VAL A 174 7.40 -17.10 -14.45
N LEU A 175 7.25 -18.23 -13.77
CA LEU A 175 6.56 -18.27 -12.50
C LEU A 175 7.41 -17.62 -11.42
N VAL A 176 6.74 -16.92 -10.52
CA VAL A 176 7.35 -16.26 -9.36
C VAL A 176 6.54 -16.59 -8.12
N ARG A 177 7.17 -16.49 -6.96
CA ARG A 177 6.52 -16.65 -5.66
C ARG A 177 6.77 -15.40 -4.85
N ILE A 178 5.70 -14.85 -4.30
CA ILE A 178 5.79 -13.73 -3.37
C ILE A 178 6.10 -14.32 -1.99
N MET A 179 7.26 -13.98 -1.44
CA MET A 179 7.67 -14.51 -0.14
C MET A 179 6.70 -14.07 0.95
N GLY A 180 6.16 -15.02 1.71
CA GLY A 180 5.23 -14.75 2.80
C GLY A 180 3.76 -14.52 2.39
N ALA A 181 3.46 -14.46 1.08
CA ALA A 181 2.08 -14.40 0.61
C ALA A 181 1.42 -15.79 0.63
N ALA A 182 0.16 -15.84 1.06
CA ALA A 182 -0.66 -17.06 0.99
C ALA A 182 -1.20 -17.32 -0.42
N HIS A 183 -1.29 -16.28 -1.27
CA HIS A 183 -1.78 -16.37 -2.64
C HIS A 183 -0.63 -16.55 -3.63
N GLU A 184 -0.86 -17.36 -4.66
CA GLU A 184 0.07 -17.54 -5.77
C GLU A 184 -0.26 -16.59 -6.92
N PRO A 185 0.74 -15.87 -7.47
CA PRO A 185 0.54 -15.05 -8.65
C PRO A 185 -0.03 -15.81 -9.85
N VAL A 186 -0.66 -15.09 -10.78
CA VAL A 186 -1.22 -15.72 -11.99
C VAL A 186 -0.13 -16.39 -12.84
N GLN A 187 -0.53 -17.40 -13.62
CA GLN A 187 0.39 -18.02 -14.57
C GLN A 187 0.82 -17.01 -15.65
N PRO A 188 2.08 -17.05 -16.15
CA PRO A 188 2.58 -16.07 -17.14
C PRO A 188 1.68 -15.90 -18.37
N TYR A 189 1.15 -17.01 -18.91
CA TYR A 189 0.27 -17.00 -20.08
C TYR A 189 -1.11 -16.37 -19.81
N LEU A 190 -1.47 -16.13 -18.54
CA LEU A 190 -2.71 -15.46 -18.14
C LEU A 190 -2.51 -13.98 -17.77
N ILE A 191 -1.28 -13.46 -17.72
CA ILE A 191 -1.02 -12.08 -17.30
C ILE A 191 -1.75 -11.09 -18.21
N VAL A 192 -1.57 -11.21 -19.53
CA VAL A 192 -2.19 -10.31 -20.52
C VAL A 192 -3.72 -10.28 -20.38
N PRO A 193 -4.45 -11.42 -20.49
CA PRO A 193 -5.91 -11.37 -20.37
C PRO A 193 -6.37 -10.89 -18.99
N LYS A 194 -5.63 -11.19 -17.91
CA LYS A 194 -5.99 -10.70 -16.57
C LYS A 194 -5.79 -9.20 -16.40
N MET A 195 -4.77 -8.63 -17.03
CA MET A 195 -4.55 -7.18 -17.04
C MET A 195 -5.60 -6.45 -17.88
N GLU A 196 -6.04 -7.04 -19.00
CA GLU A 196 -7.18 -6.54 -19.79
C GLU A 196 -8.48 -6.55 -18.96
N GLU A 197 -8.79 -7.69 -18.31
CA GLU A 197 -9.95 -7.80 -17.41
C GLU A 197 -9.89 -6.78 -16.26
N LEU A 198 -8.71 -6.55 -15.68
CA LEU A 198 -8.51 -5.57 -14.60
C LEU A 198 -8.83 -4.15 -15.05
N LEU A 199 -8.31 -3.74 -16.22
CA LEU A 199 -8.57 -2.42 -16.79
C LEU A 199 -10.04 -2.23 -17.16
N GLU A 200 -10.64 -3.21 -17.81
CA GLU A 200 -12.07 -3.20 -18.17
C GLU A 200 -12.96 -3.08 -16.92
N ARG A 201 -12.65 -3.83 -15.86
CA ARG A 201 -13.38 -3.76 -14.59
C ARG A 201 -13.23 -2.40 -13.92
N TYR A 202 -12.02 -1.83 -13.93
CA TYR A 202 -11.76 -0.52 -13.34
C TYR A 202 -12.52 0.61 -14.04
N GLU A 203 -12.59 0.55 -15.37
CA GLU A 203 -13.28 1.53 -16.20
C GLU A 203 -14.81 1.42 -16.06
N ASN A 204 -15.35 0.21 -16.02
CA ASN A 204 -16.79 -0.03 -15.90
C ASN A 204 -17.33 -0.01 -14.45
N SER A 205 -16.46 0.10 -13.44
CA SER A 205 -16.88 0.08 -12.03
C SER A 205 -17.68 1.34 -11.67
N LYS A 206 -18.83 1.11 -11.01
CA LYS A 206 -19.69 2.15 -10.43
C LYS A 206 -19.44 2.37 -8.93
N GLU A 207 -18.44 1.67 -8.37
CA GLU A 207 -18.04 1.86 -6.98
C GLU A 207 -17.45 3.28 -6.78
N ASP A 208 -17.39 3.71 -5.51
CA ASP A 208 -16.64 4.91 -5.17
C ASP A 208 -15.18 4.81 -5.59
N ILE A 209 -14.56 5.91 -6.02
CA ILE A 209 -13.18 5.95 -6.50
C ILE A 209 -12.19 5.31 -5.53
N VAL A 210 -12.36 5.54 -4.23
CA VAL A 210 -11.46 4.98 -3.21
C VAL A 210 -11.61 3.46 -3.13
N THR A 211 -12.85 2.97 -3.14
CA THR A 211 -13.14 1.54 -3.11
C THR A 211 -12.62 0.84 -4.36
N LYS A 212 -12.90 1.40 -5.55
CA LYS A 212 -12.47 0.79 -6.81
C LYS A 212 -10.95 0.79 -6.96
N LEU A 213 -10.24 1.80 -6.44
CA LEU A 213 -8.78 1.84 -6.46
C LEU A 213 -8.14 0.88 -5.45
N ALA A 214 -8.72 0.74 -4.26
CA ALA A 214 -8.27 -0.28 -3.32
C ALA A 214 -8.39 -1.68 -3.92
N ARG A 215 -9.51 -1.96 -4.61
CA ARG A 215 -9.71 -3.21 -5.36
C ARG A 215 -8.71 -3.37 -6.50
N PHE A 216 -8.55 -2.34 -7.33
CA PHE A 216 -7.58 -2.34 -8.43
C PHE A 216 -6.17 -2.69 -7.94
N HIS A 217 -5.75 -2.08 -6.85
CA HIS A 217 -4.42 -2.33 -6.28
C HIS A 217 -4.26 -3.77 -5.79
N ILE A 218 -5.24 -4.32 -5.07
CA ILE A 218 -5.22 -5.73 -4.63
C ILE A 218 -5.17 -6.69 -5.83
N GLU A 219 -5.97 -6.42 -6.86
CA GLU A 219 -6.03 -7.27 -8.06
C GLU A 219 -4.74 -7.18 -8.88
N PHE A 220 -4.17 -5.99 -9.03
CA PHE A 220 -2.87 -5.78 -9.68
C PHE A 220 -1.74 -6.55 -8.97
N GLU A 221 -1.65 -6.44 -7.64
CA GLU A 221 -0.66 -7.18 -6.85
C GLU A 221 -0.88 -8.70 -6.92
N SER A 222 -2.14 -9.15 -7.03
CA SER A 222 -2.49 -10.57 -7.19
C SER A 222 -2.12 -11.11 -8.58
N ILE A 223 -2.26 -10.31 -9.63
CA ILE A 223 -1.75 -10.65 -10.97
C ILE A 223 -0.22 -10.72 -10.92
N HIS A 224 0.41 -9.74 -10.27
CA HIS A 224 1.86 -9.63 -10.15
C HIS A 224 2.53 -9.71 -11.54
N PRO A 225 2.21 -8.79 -12.46
CA PRO A 225 2.53 -8.93 -13.88
C PRO A 225 4.03 -8.86 -14.22
N PHE A 226 4.86 -8.27 -13.35
CA PHE A 226 6.29 -8.05 -13.60
C PHE A 226 7.16 -9.01 -12.78
N ILE A 227 8.44 -9.14 -13.17
CA ILE A 227 9.41 -10.01 -12.49
C ILE A 227 9.79 -9.49 -11.10
N ASP A 228 9.72 -8.18 -10.92
CA ASP A 228 10.07 -7.43 -9.71
C ASP A 228 9.24 -6.13 -9.73
N GLU A 229 9.33 -5.30 -8.69
CA GLU A 229 8.81 -3.91 -8.72
C GLU A 229 7.29 -3.73 -8.83
N ASN A 230 6.51 -4.81 -8.63
CA ASN A 230 5.05 -4.74 -8.66
C ASN A 230 4.51 -3.79 -7.58
N GLY A 231 4.93 -3.94 -6.31
CA GLY A 231 4.45 -3.11 -5.21
C GLY A 231 4.62 -1.59 -5.44
N ARG A 232 5.81 -1.18 -5.90
CA ARG A 232 6.11 0.23 -6.23
C ARG A 232 5.25 0.73 -7.38
N THR A 233 5.14 -0.06 -8.44
CA THR A 233 4.27 0.23 -9.59
C THR A 233 2.80 0.37 -9.17
N GLY A 234 2.29 -0.57 -8.37
CA GLY A 234 0.91 -0.59 -7.89
C GLY A 234 0.57 0.63 -7.04
N ARG A 235 1.47 1.05 -6.15
CA ARG A 235 1.30 2.28 -5.35
C ARG A 235 1.32 3.55 -6.21
N LEU A 236 2.16 3.60 -7.24
CA LEU A 236 2.21 4.72 -8.19
C LEU A 236 0.93 4.82 -9.02
N LEU A 237 0.41 3.69 -9.51
CA LEU A 237 -0.88 3.63 -10.23
C LEU A 237 -2.05 4.07 -9.36
N LEU A 238 -2.07 3.65 -8.10
CA LEU A 238 -3.06 4.09 -7.12
C LEU A 238 -3.03 5.63 -6.97
N ASN A 239 -1.84 6.21 -6.82
CA ASN A 239 -1.69 7.66 -6.68
C ASN A 239 -2.01 8.43 -7.96
N LEU A 240 -1.65 7.91 -9.14
CA LEU A 240 -2.03 8.48 -10.43
C LEU A 240 -3.54 8.70 -10.53
N GLU A 241 -4.32 7.65 -10.27
CA GLU A 241 -5.77 7.71 -10.42
C GLU A 241 -6.46 8.49 -9.28
N LEU A 242 -5.94 8.44 -8.05
CA LEU A 242 -6.42 9.32 -6.96
C LEU A 242 -6.24 10.80 -7.33
N MET A 243 -5.06 11.17 -7.83
CA MET A 243 -4.75 12.54 -8.24
C MET A 243 -5.65 12.99 -9.40
N LYS A 244 -5.89 12.15 -10.41
CA LYS A 244 -6.85 12.43 -11.49
C LYS A 244 -8.28 12.66 -10.97
N ALA A 245 -8.67 11.95 -9.91
CA ALA A 245 -9.95 12.15 -9.23
C ALA A 245 -9.98 13.37 -8.27
N GLY A 246 -8.90 14.14 -8.19
CA GLY A 246 -8.79 15.37 -7.40
C GLY A 246 -8.40 15.17 -5.93
N TYR A 247 -8.16 13.92 -5.51
CA TYR A 247 -7.62 13.60 -4.19
C TYR A 247 -6.13 13.93 -4.13
N PRO A 248 -5.59 14.27 -2.94
CA PRO A 248 -4.15 14.28 -2.75
C PRO A 248 -3.59 12.85 -2.88
N PRO A 249 -2.33 12.67 -3.34
CA PRO A 249 -1.69 11.37 -3.30
C PRO A 249 -1.53 10.90 -1.85
N ILE A 250 -1.47 9.59 -1.66
CA ILE A 250 -1.31 8.94 -0.35
C ILE A 250 0.05 8.27 -0.24
N ASP A 251 0.52 8.16 1.00
CA ASP A 251 1.78 7.51 1.33
C ASP A 251 1.53 6.39 2.37
N ILE A 252 1.76 5.14 1.96
CA ILE A 252 1.69 3.98 2.85
C ILE A 252 3.00 3.94 3.62
N LYS A 253 2.95 4.27 4.91
CA LYS A 253 4.15 4.36 5.74
C LYS A 253 4.80 3.00 5.91
N PHE A 254 6.14 2.96 5.84
CA PHE A 254 6.92 1.74 6.07
C PHE A 254 6.62 1.07 7.42
N THR A 255 6.31 1.88 8.43
CA THR A 255 5.89 1.42 9.77
C THR A 255 4.60 0.61 9.76
N ASP A 256 3.75 0.77 8.75
CA ASP A 256 2.50 0.02 8.58
C ASP A 256 2.61 -1.14 7.59
N ARG A 257 3.82 -1.48 7.11
CA ARG A 257 4.04 -2.56 6.13
C ARG A 257 3.34 -3.88 6.48
N LEU A 258 3.40 -4.30 7.74
CA LEU A 258 2.75 -5.53 8.17
C LEU A 258 1.23 -5.46 8.03
N LYS A 259 0.60 -4.33 8.43
CA LYS A 259 -0.84 -4.13 8.29
C LYS A 259 -1.26 -4.00 6.82
N TYR A 260 -0.37 -3.52 5.97
CA TYR A 260 -0.59 -3.42 4.53
C TYR A 260 -0.54 -4.79 3.83
N TYR A 261 0.28 -5.73 4.34
CA TYR A 261 0.34 -7.10 3.84
C TYR A 261 -0.74 -8.04 4.40
N GLU A 262 -1.34 -7.71 5.55
CA GLU A 262 -2.48 -8.42 6.16
C GLU A 262 -3.79 -8.23 5.38
#